data_AF-A0A1I7DF41-F1
#
_entry.id   AF-A0A1I7DF41-F1
#
_cell.length_a   1.000
_cell.length_b   1.000
_cell.length_c   1.000
_cell.angle_alpha   90.00
_cell.angle_beta   90.00
_cell.angle_gamma   90.00
#
_symmetry.space_group_name_H-M   'P 1'
#
loop_
_entity.id
_entity.type
_entity.pdbx_description
1 polymer ?
#
loop_
_entity_poly.entity_id
_entity_poly.type
_entity_poly.pdbx_seq_one_letter_code
_entity_poly.pdbx_strand_id
1 'polypeptide(L)'
;MTRAVIALPPNVPAAALSGAWSLPGVQPVALLEDAVAILEVPDALLATLGQLPGIALAAIDAVPNLNALDLAPTARPWVEAWNRLLDPQYLAAMATRLST
;
A
#
# COMPACT_ATOMS: atom_id res chain seq x y z
N MET A 1 -14.24 -0.86 -6.24
CA MET A 1 -13.04 -0.01 -6.02
C MET A 1 -12.48 -0.43 -4.70
N THR A 2 -11.19 -0.75 -4.67
CA THR A 2 -10.53 -1.27 -3.47
C THR A 2 -9.38 -0.36 -3.11
N ARG A 3 -9.11 -0.24 -1.81
CA ARG A 3 -7.98 0.55 -1.31
C ARG A 3 -6.71 -0.27 -1.43
N ALA A 4 -5.80 0.20 -2.25
CA ALA A 4 -4.47 -0.34 -2.40
C ALA A 4 -3.46 0.54 -1.67
N VAL A 5 -2.50 -0.08 -1.01
CA VAL A 5 -1.33 0.60 -0.48
C VAL A 5 -0.19 0.37 -1.43
N ILE A 6 0.42 1.47 -1.87
CA ILE A 6 1.61 1.49 -2.70
C ILE A 6 2.77 2.01 -1.87
N ALA A 7 3.89 1.32 -1.92
CA ALA A 7 5.11 1.78 -1.29
C ALA A 7 6.25 1.85 -2.31
N LEU A 8 7.09 2.88 -2.17
CA LEU A 8 8.27 3.12 -2.97
C LEU A 8 9.53 2.60 -2.27
N PRO A 9 10.52 2.11 -3.03
CA PRO A 9 11.86 1.83 -2.53
C PRO A 9 12.57 3.12 -2.08
N PRO A 10 13.58 3.03 -1.19
CA PRO A 10 14.28 4.18 -0.61
C PRO A 10 14.98 5.12 -1.59
N ASN A 11 15.23 4.67 -2.82
CA ASN A 11 15.91 5.44 -3.85
C ASN A 11 15.01 5.87 -5.02
N VAL A 12 13.69 5.63 -4.90
CA VAL A 12 12.75 5.99 -5.95
C VAL A 12 12.08 7.33 -5.60
N PRO A 13 12.13 8.33 -6.50
CA PRO A 13 11.48 9.60 -6.26
C PRO A 13 9.96 9.43 -6.22
N ALA A 14 9.26 10.22 -5.39
CA ALA A 14 7.79 10.26 -5.33
C ALA A 14 7.13 10.50 -6.70
N ALA A 15 7.85 11.11 -7.65
CA ALA A 15 7.43 11.24 -9.04
C ALA A 15 7.10 9.88 -9.71
N ALA A 16 7.66 8.75 -9.26
CA ALA A 16 7.28 7.44 -9.76
C ALA A 16 5.79 7.11 -9.49
N LEU A 17 5.20 7.69 -8.45
CA LEU A 17 3.76 7.53 -8.14
C LEU A 17 2.88 8.25 -9.17
N SER A 18 3.39 9.24 -9.90
CA SER A 18 2.59 9.91 -10.94
C SER A 18 2.18 8.95 -12.05
N GLY A 19 3.00 7.91 -12.32
CA GLY A 19 2.65 6.83 -13.23
C GLY A 19 1.42 6.04 -12.75
N ALA A 20 1.33 5.77 -11.45
CA ALA A 20 0.16 5.13 -10.85
C ALA A 20 -1.09 6.04 -10.93
N TRP A 21 -0.94 7.34 -10.71
CA TRP A 21 -2.05 8.31 -10.78
C TRP A 21 -2.55 8.57 -12.20
N SER A 22 -1.72 8.30 -13.21
CA SER A 22 -2.11 8.45 -14.61
C SER A 22 -3.05 7.34 -15.11
N LEU A 23 -3.21 6.26 -14.33
CA LEU A 23 -4.10 5.15 -14.69
C LEU A 23 -5.58 5.53 -14.49
N PRO A 24 -6.46 5.19 -15.44
CA PRO A 24 -7.87 5.55 -15.36
C PRO A 24 -8.56 4.86 -14.19
N GLY A 25 -9.19 5.65 -13.32
CA GLY A 25 -9.91 5.15 -12.15
C GLY A 25 -9.04 5.00 -10.90
N VAL A 26 -7.74 5.29 -10.96
CA VAL A 26 -6.87 5.35 -9.79
C VAL A 26 -7.00 6.73 -9.14
N GLN A 27 -7.34 6.76 -7.85
CA GLN A 27 -7.48 7.99 -7.09
C GLN A 27 -6.54 7.99 -5.89
N PRO A 28 -5.67 9.00 -5.72
CA PRO A 28 -4.88 9.14 -4.51
C PRO A 28 -5.77 9.52 -3.33
N VAL A 29 -5.73 8.72 -2.27
CA VAL A 29 -6.39 9.00 -1.00
C VAL A 29 -5.46 9.76 -0.07
N ALA A 30 -4.20 9.34 0.02
CA ALA A 30 -3.18 10.04 0.79
C ALA A 30 -1.77 9.74 0.27
N LEU A 31 -0.88 10.70 0.46
CA LEU A 31 0.57 10.54 0.30
C LEU A 31 1.21 10.71 1.68
N LEU A 32 2.03 9.75 2.09
CA LEU A 32 2.73 9.72 3.36
C LEU A 32 4.24 9.81 3.10
N GLU A 33 4.82 10.94 3.51
CA GLU A 33 6.26 11.20 3.54
C GLU A 33 7.01 10.81 2.25
N ASP A 34 6.39 11.06 1.08
CA ASP A 34 6.97 10.83 -0.24
C ASP A 34 7.38 9.37 -0.55
N ALA A 35 7.02 8.42 0.31
CA ALA A 35 7.43 7.02 0.21
C ALA A 35 6.27 6.02 0.19
N VAL A 36 5.09 6.40 0.71
CA VAL A 36 3.89 5.55 0.69
C VAL A 36 2.72 6.35 0.14
N ALA A 37 1.96 5.74 -0.76
CA ALA A 37 0.70 6.29 -1.25
C ALA A 37 -0.43 5.30 -0.99
N ILE A 38 -1.55 5.81 -0.49
CA ILE A 38 -2.80 5.07 -0.40
C ILE A 38 -3.62 5.48 -1.60
N LEU A 39 -4.02 4.51 -2.41
CA LEU A 39 -4.80 4.74 -3.62
C LEU A 39 -6.11 3.96 -3.55
N GLU A 40 -7.18 4.51 -4.10
CA GLU A 40 -8.37 3.76 -4.50
C GLU A 40 -8.20 3.33 -5.95
N VAL A 41 -8.29 2.04 -6.20
CA VAL A 41 -7.93 1.41 -7.46
C VAL A 41 -9.04 0.42 -7.86
N PRO A 42 -9.42 0.33 -9.14
CA PRO A 42 -10.16 -0.81 -9.66
C PRO A 42 -9.35 -2.10 -9.47
N ASP A 43 -9.99 -3.17 -8.99
CA ASP A 43 -9.33 -4.45 -8.70
C ASP A 43 -8.58 -5.02 -9.92
N ALA A 44 -9.12 -4.77 -11.12
CA ALA A 44 -8.50 -5.16 -12.39
C ALA A 44 -7.14 -4.50 -12.67
N LEU A 45 -6.85 -3.33 -12.06
CA LEU A 45 -5.62 -2.57 -12.26
C LEU A 45 -4.56 -2.86 -11.18
N LEU A 46 -4.87 -3.68 -10.19
CA LEU A 46 -3.94 -3.94 -9.09
C LEU A 46 -2.66 -4.63 -9.53
N ALA A 47 -2.81 -5.66 -10.37
CA ALA A 47 -1.68 -6.39 -10.92
C ALA A 47 -0.79 -5.48 -11.77
N THR A 48 -1.40 -4.53 -12.48
CA THR A 48 -0.69 -3.54 -13.30
C THR A 48 0.11 -2.57 -12.44
N LEU A 49 -0.44 -2.12 -11.30
CA LEU A 49 0.29 -1.27 -10.35
C LEU A 49 1.54 -1.95 -9.79
N GLY A 50 1.45 -3.23 -9.43
CA GLY A 50 2.61 -3.99 -8.95
C GLY A 50 3.70 -4.21 -10.01
N GLN A 51 3.39 -3.95 -11.29
CA GLN A 51 4.35 -4.05 -12.41
C GLN A 51 4.92 -2.68 -12.81
N LEU A 52 4.45 -1.59 -12.21
CA LEU A 52 4.96 -0.26 -12.56
C LEU A 52 6.40 -0.10 -12.07
N PRO A 53 7.29 0.48 -12.90
CA PRO A 53 8.67 0.69 -12.53
C PRO A 53 8.76 1.65 -11.33
N GLY A 54 9.56 1.26 -10.34
CA GLY A 54 9.76 2.06 -9.12
C GLY A 54 8.75 1.78 -8.01
N ILE A 55 7.79 0.87 -8.20
CA ILE A 55 6.89 0.44 -7.13
C ILE A 55 7.47 -0.79 -6.43
N ALA A 56 7.69 -0.70 -5.12
CA ALA A 56 8.16 -1.82 -4.30
C ALA A 56 7.02 -2.77 -3.94
N LEU A 57 5.81 -2.22 -3.78
CA LEU A 57 4.63 -2.95 -3.32
C LEU A 57 3.36 -2.28 -3.82
N ALA A 58 2.38 -3.08 -4.26
CA ALA A 58 0.98 -2.68 -4.39
C ALA A 58 0.11 -3.79 -3.78
N ALA A 59 -0.65 -3.49 -2.73
CA ALA A 59 -1.42 -4.50 -1.99
C ALA A 59 -2.82 -4.02 -1.60
N ILE A 60 -3.81 -4.89 -1.77
CA ILE A 60 -5.20 -4.72 -1.27
C ILE A 60 -5.53 -5.61 -0.07
N ASP A 61 -4.67 -6.59 0.17
CA ASP A 61 -4.75 -7.53 1.27
C ASP A 61 -3.44 -7.49 2.05
N ALA A 62 -3.41 -8.15 3.21
CA ALA A 62 -2.18 -8.32 3.97
C ALA A 62 -1.09 -9.00 3.13
N VAL A 63 0.03 -8.32 3.01
CA VAL A 63 1.23 -8.77 2.33
C VAL A 63 1.98 -9.74 3.25
N PRO A 64 2.21 -10.98 2.79
CA PRO A 64 3.05 -11.91 3.52
C PRO A 64 4.51 -11.44 3.48
N ASN A 65 5.20 -11.53 4.61
CA ASN A 65 6.64 -11.21 4.74
C ASN A 65 7.03 -9.79 4.29
N LEU A 66 6.34 -8.77 4.81
CA LEU A 66 6.68 -7.35 4.66
C LEU A 66 8.19 -7.04 4.81
N ASN A 67 8.89 -7.78 5.67
CA ASN A 67 10.31 -7.60 5.92
C ASN A 67 11.21 -7.91 4.72
N ALA A 68 10.75 -8.72 3.76
CA ALA A 68 11.49 -9.04 2.55
C ALA A 68 11.42 -7.93 1.49
N LEU A 69 10.55 -6.93 1.69
CA LEU A 69 10.39 -5.81 0.76
C LEU A 69 11.47 -4.75 0.98
N ASP A 70 12.00 -4.25 -0.13
CA ASP A 70 12.93 -3.12 -0.15
C ASP A 70 12.14 -1.81 0.03
N LEU A 71 11.80 -1.51 1.28
CA LEU A 71 11.06 -0.32 1.70
C LEU A 71 11.98 0.65 2.42
N ALA A 72 11.77 1.94 2.19
CA ALA A 72 12.42 2.99 2.98
C ALA A 72 12.16 2.78 4.48
N PRO A 73 13.15 2.98 5.36
CA PRO A 73 12.96 2.85 6.80
C PRO A 73 11.81 3.71 7.35
N THR A 74 11.60 4.89 6.76
CA THR A 74 10.51 5.83 7.10
C THR A 74 9.15 5.34 6.62
N ALA A 75 9.08 4.64 5.48
CA ALA A 75 7.85 4.04 4.95
C ALA A 75 7.39 2.82 5.76
N ARG A 76 8.33 2.05 6.31
CA ARG A 76 8.08 0.77 6.98
C ARG A 76 6.98 0.82 8.05
N PRO A 77 7.00 1.71 9.07
CA PRO A 77 5.95 1.74 10.09
C PRO A 77 4.56 2.04 9.52
N TRP A 78 4.48 2.88 8.48
CA TRP A 78 3.23 3.18 7.79
C TRP A 78 2.70 1.98 7.02
N VAL A 79 3.55 1.30 6.25
CA VAL A 79 3.16 0.09 5.51
C VAL A 79 2.78 -1.03 6.47
N GLU A 80 3.51 -1.22 7.58
CA GLU A 80 3.15 -2.21 8.61
C GLU A 80 1.78 -1.93 9.23
N ALA A 81 1.49 -0.67 9.57
CA ALA A 81 0.19 -0.28 10.12
C ALA A 81 -0.94 -0.58 9.14
N TRP A 82 -0.77 -0.22 7.87
CA TRP A 82 -1.73 -0.53 6.82
C TRP A 82 -1.89 -2.02 6.59
N ASN A 83 -0.80 -2.77 6.57
CA ASN A 83 -0.83 -4.21 6.37
C ASN A 83 -1.62 -4.93 7.46
N ARG A 84 -1.51 -4.46 8.72
CA ARG A 84 -2.34 -4.94 9.83
C ARG A 84 -3.82 -4.61 9.65
N LEU A 85 -4.13 -3.42 9.12
CA LEU A 85 -5.51 -3.03 8.81
C LEU A 85 -6.11 -3.81 7.62
N LEU A 86 -5.28 -4.44 6.80
CA LEU A 86 -5.68 -5.33 5.71
C LEU A 86 -5.66 -6.81 6.12
N ASP A 87 -5.19 -7.15 7.32
CA ASP A 87 -5.14 -8.52 7.82
C ASP A 87 -6.48 -8.90 8.48
N PRO A 88 -7.26 -9.83 7.90
CA PRO A 88 -8.54 -10.24 8.48
C PRO A 88 -8.42 -10.81 9.89
N GLN A 89 -7.31 -11.47 10.23
CA GLN A 89 -7.08 -12.02 11.57
C GLN A 89 -6.82 -10.91 12.58
N TYR A 90 -6.04 -9.91 12.19
CA TYR A 90 -5.80 -8.74 13.02
C TYR A 90 -7.09 -7.97 13.28
N LEU A 91 -7.89 -7.73 12.22
CA LEU A 91 -9.18 -7.06 12.34
C LEU A 91 -10.16 -7.85 13.23
N ALA A 92 -10.23 -9.17 13.08
CA ALA A 92 -11.06 -10.02 13.92
C ALA A 92 -10.63 -9.95 15.40
N ALA A 93 -9.33 -10.00 15.69
CA ALA A 93 -8.81 -9.86 17.06
C ALA A 93 -9.10 -8.48 17.67
N MET A 94 -9.04 -7.41 16.85
CA MET A 94 -9.40 -6.06 17.27
C MET A 94 -10.88 -5.94 17.60
N ALA A 95 -11.76 -6.50 16.76
CA ALA A 95 -13.20 -6.51 16.99
C ALA A 95 -13.56 -7.22 18.30
N THR A 96 -12.92 -8.36 18.60
CA THR A 96 -13.15 -9.10 19.86
C THR A 96 -12.76 -8.29 21.09
N ARG A 97 -11.68 -7.49 21.04
CA ARG A 97 -11.27 -6.63 22.16
C ARG A 97 -12.20 -5.46 22.41
N LEU A 98 -12.86 -4.94 21.37
CA LEU A 98 -13.84 -3.85 21.49
C LEU A 98 -15.19 -4.32 22.05
N SER A 99 -15.47 -5.63 21.99
CA SER A 99 -16.70 -6.24 22.51
C SER A 99 -16.61 -6.75 23.97
N THR A 100 -15.51 -6.45 24.68
CA THR A 100 -15.30 -6.81 26.10
C THR A 100 -15.10 -5.57 26.94
#